data_AF-E6X2A3-F1
#
_entry.id   AF-E6X2A3-F1
#
_cell.length_a   1.000
_cell.length_b   1.000
_cell.length_c   1.000
_cell.angle_alpha   90.00
_cell.angle_beta   90.00
_cell.angle_gamma   90.00
#
_symmetry.space_group_name_H-M   'P 1'
#
loop_
_entity.id
_entity.type
_entity.pdbx_description
1 polymer ?
#
loop_
_entity_poly.entity_id
_entity_poly.type
_entity_poly.pdbx_seq_one_letter_code
_entity_poly.pdbx_strand_id
1 'polypeptide(L)'
;MEEKKENDMNFIINLKNEIELDIQKLVYRLDTNGLIKFILVMFENELFNQEYEKNQANLFYKEDISEELSYVLYLKLNHFNKKLNLLKIENIDYIKFVKKNNEILNQLLELLKARSIIREMDIYITKQGYTLSIVNNVISVEHPIKNFQHYYQMGYLRNTLENITIGFNVYDEKEIKFENMSESFNEHLFKLTKIIDYEIKYHRSVKEAIIFRINPQGLAKLHRILTDEHDMRYNQIMSKYLDNIGMNINDKCTKKGNLKWIDLVFFSIVLQYLVTYMNKIIDEKSTSERMKINSKVHLMSNSYKGDFFYTILHDINSEITQKDVQAFLSKFSTNIEKVSGRIDLQFMPIVKAKEFSFILFNTFSMVDLARAYIKNFDIALDDQGKKFENVVLKVLSKHFDNIHSSIKYKDNDNKEGEIDICIIGDKNIYFIECKNNLHPISASTASTNYKNFLKSTEQVEQSENYFNMDRKGFLKKHLKIEIDNIEEYVVHKVVIMSNRNISGLNYKGISFRDIYSLDKLLDDGVLKEYTRVPGESKKLEKKIYMYKNRTDFNEIDFLNYLSEKSIYFEVLNGLAKKIYNEAKYKQYILRESMYAFDLIEPRN
;
A
#
# COMPACT_ATOMS: atom_id res chain seq x y z
N MET A 1 23.72 26.00 -2.90
CA MET A 1 22.66 24.97 -2.77
C MET A 1 23.27 23.57 -2.76
N GLU A 2 24.21 23.27 -3.67
CA GLU A 2 24.91 21.98 -3.71
C GLU A 2 25.73 21.69 -2.44
N GLU A 3 26.51 22.66 -1.94
CA GLU A 3 27.29 22.51 -0.70
C GLU A 3 26.42 22.23 0.55
N LYS A 4 25.25 22.88 0.67
CA LYS A 4 24.29 22.60 1.74
C LYS A 4 23.75 21.18 1.62
N LYS A 5 23.39 20.75 0.41
CA LYS A 5 22.88 19.39 0.16
C LYS A 5 23.94 18.33 0.49
N GLU A 6 25.19 18.58 0.15
CA GLU A 6 26.31 17.71 0.49
C GLU A 6 26.52 17.60 2.00
N ASN A 7 26.49 18.72 2.71
CA ASN A 7 26.56 18.74 4.18
C ASN A 7 25.38 18.01 4.84
N ASP A 8 24.15 18.23 4.36
CA ASP A 8 22.95 17.55 4.82
C ASP A 8 23.07 16.02 4.63
N MET A 9 23.56 15.59 3.46
CA MET A 9 23.79 14.16 3.16
C MET A 9 24.85 13.55 4.07
N ASN A 10 26.00 14.22 4.24
CA ASN A 10 27.08 13.74 5.09
C ASN A 10 26.63 13.56 6.55
N PHE A 11 25.83 14.50 7.07
CA PHE A 11 25.27 14.40 8.42
C PHE A 11 24.34 13.19 8.56
N ILE A 12 23.40 13.01 7.64
CA ILE A 12 22.44 11.88 7.67
C ILE A 12 23.16 10.54 7.53
N ILE A 13 24.14 10.43 6.62
CA ILE A 13 24.94 9.22 6.43
C ILE A 13 25.69 8.87 7.72
N ASN A 14 26.34 9.84 8.36
CA ASN A 14 27.05 9.61 9.61
C ASN A 14 26.10 9.13 10.72
N LEU A 15 24.96 9.80 10.89
CA LEU A 15 23.99 9.44 11.93
C LEU A 15 23.39 8.05 11.69
N LYS A 16 23.06 7.73 10.44
CA LYS A 16 22.60 6.39 10.01
C LYS A 16 23.64 5.32 10.35
N ASN A 17 24.92 5.55 10.03
CA ASN A 17 26.00 4.63 10.34
C ASN A 17 26.16 4.41 11.85
N GLU A 18 26.04 5.46 12.67
CA GLU A 18 26.08 5.33 14.12
C GLU A 18 24.92 4.47 14.67
N ILE A 19 23.69 4.73 14.20
CA ILE A 19 22.51 3.94 14.58
C ILE A 19 22.70 2.47 14.18
N GLU A 20 23.16 2.20 12.96
CA GLU A 20 23.40 0.83 12.47
C GLU A 20 24.49 0.11 13.28
N LEU A 21 25.57 0.81 13.66
CA LEU A 21 26.62 0.26 14.52
C LEU A 21 26.09 -0.10 15.91
N ASP A 22 25.26 0.74 16.51
CA ASP A 22 24.67 0.46 17.81
C ASP A 22 23.67 -0.71 17.75
N ILE A 23 22.88 -0.82 16.67
CA ILE A 23 22.05 -1.99 16.40
C ILE A 23 22.90 -3.25 16.29
N GLN A 24 23.98 -3.23 15.50
CA GLN A 24 24.87 -4.37 15.33
C GLN A 24 25.44 -4.87 16.67
N LYS A 25 25.85 -3.95 17.56
CA LYS A 25 26.33 -4.30 18.91
C LYS A 25 25.26 -5.02 19.74
N LEU A 26 24.02 -4.54 19.74
CA LEU A 26 22.93 -5.20 20.48
C LEU A 26 22.59 -6.56 19.86
N VAL A 27 22.47 -6.63 18.53
CA VAL A 27 22.19 -7.87 17.80
C VAL A 27 23.27 -8.91 18.05
N TYR A 28 24.55 -8.52 18.12
CA TYR A 28 25.66 -9.43 18.42
C TYR A 28 25.51 -10.11 19.80
N ARG A 29 25.07 -9.35 20.81
CA ARG A 29 24.90 -9.82 22.20
C ARG A 29 23.77 -10.83 22.40
N LEU A 30 22.78 -10.84 21.52
CA LEU A 30 21.62 -11.73 21.62
C LEU A 30 21.91 -13.13 21.06
N ASP A 31 21.33 -14.17 21.66
CA ASP A 31 21.38 -15.53 21.11
C ASP A 31 20.71 -15.58 19.72
N THR A 32 21.32 -16.29 18.77
CA THR A 32 20.83 -16.35 17.38
C THR A 32 19.44 -16.96 17.30
N ASN A 33 19.25 -18.14 17.89
CA ASN A 33 17.99 -18.84 17.74
C ASN A 33 16.89 -18.08 18.50
N GLY A 34 17.23 -17.52 19.68
CA GLY A 34 16.33 -16.72 20.49
C GLY A 34 15.85 -15.46 19.78
N LEU A 35 16.77 -14.72 19.15
CA LEU A 35 16.43 -13.53 18.38
C LEU A 35 15.58 -13.85 17.14
N ILE A 36 15.88 -14.94 16.43
CA ILE A 36 15.06 -15.35 15.28
C ILE A 36 13.65 -15.71 15.74
N LYS A 37 13.49 -16.52 16.79
CA LYS A 37 12.17 -16.83 17.35
C LYS A 37 11.46 -15.55 17.79
N PHE A 38 12.17 -14.60 18.40
CA PHE A 38 11.60 -13.30 18.77
C PHE A 38 11.04 -12.55 17.56
N ILE A 39 11.80 -12.43 16.46
CA ILE A 39 11.34 -11.76 15.24
C ILE A 39 10.10 -12.46 14.67
N LEU A 40 10.11 -13.79 14.53
CA LEU A 40 8.96 -14.54 13.99
C LEU A 40 7.70 -14.33 14.85
N VAL A 41 7.86 -14.29 16.18
CA VAL A 41 6.74 -14.03 17.10
C VAL A 41 6.28 -12.57 17.01
N MET A 42 7.16 -11.59 16.87
CA MET A 42 6.78 -10.18 16.66
C MET A 42 5.90 -10.01 15.41
N PHE A 43 6.27 -10.65 14.30
CA PHE A 43 5.46 -10.66 13.08
C PHE A 43 4.07 -11.28 13.32
N GLU A 44 4.03 -12.48 13.92
CA GLU A 44 2.77 -13.22 14.08
C GLU A 44 1.84 -12.69 15.18
N ASN A 45 2.37 -12.15 16.28
CA ASN A 45 1.56 -11.84 17.48
C ASN A 45 1.38 -10.35 17.75
N GLU A 46 2.32 -9.50 17.32
CA GLU A 46 2.31 -8.08 17.66
C GLU A 46 1.96 -7.23 16.44
N LEU A 47 2.65 -7.42 15.32
CA LEU A 47 2.46 -6.59 14.12
C LEU A 47 1.19 -6.96 13.35
N PHE A 48 0.96 -8.25 13.10
CA PHE A 48 -0.14 -8.72 12.24
C PHE A 48 -1.25 -9.46 12.99
N ASN A 49 -1.39 -9.20 14.30
CA ASN A 49 -2.51 -9.71 15.07
C ASN A 49 -3.80 -8.94 14.75
N GLN A 50 -4.86 -9.67 14.41
CA GLN A 50 -6.15 -9.14 13.97
C GLN A 50 -6.88 -8.35 15.06
N GLU A 51 -6.60 -8.61 16.34
CA GLU A 51 -7.25 -7.90 17.46
C GLU A 51 -6.73 -6.46 17.67
N TYR A 52 -5.58 -6.11 17.09
CA TYR A 52 -4.90 -4.83 17.29
C TYR A 52 -5.27 -3.72 16.28
N GLU A 53 -6.23 -3.95 15.37
CA GLU A 53 -6.61 -2.98 14.32
C GLU A 53 -7.42 -1.76 14.81
N LYS A 54 -7.65 -1.59 16.11
CA LYS A 54 -8.42 -0.44 16.63
C LYS A 54 -7.75 0.94 16.44
N ASN A 55 -6.46 1.00 16.13
CA ASN A 55 -5.74 2.26 15.94
C ASN A 55 -5.12 2.34 14.52
N GLN A 56 -5.73 3.13 13.62
CA GLN A 56 -5.21 3.35 12.26
C GLN A 56 -3.79 3.94 12.23
N ALA A 57 -3.39 4.66 13.29
CA ALA A 57 -2.02 5.16 13.45
C ALA A 57 -0.95 4.04 13.47
N ASN A 58 -1.34 2.79 13.77
CA ASN A 58 -0.42 1.66 13.80
C ASN A 58 -0.12 1.06 12.41
N LEU A 59 -0.91 1.34 11.37
CA LEU A 59 -0.71 0.71 10.05
C LEU A 59 0.60 1.12 9.38
N PHE A 60 0.94 2.43 9.37
CA PHE A 60 2.23 2.92 8.86
C PHE A 60 3.40 2.41 9.71
N TYR A 61 3.20 2.27 11.01
CA TYR A 61 4.20 1.74 11.94
C TYR A 61 4.52 0.26 11.70
N LYS A 62 3.55 -0.53 11.20
CA LYS A 62 3.74 -1.97 10.92
C LYS A 62 4.67 -2.23 9.74
N GLU A 63 4.49 -1.55 8.61
CA GLU A 63 5.35 -1.73 7.44
C GLU A 63 6.80 -1.32 7.76
N ASP A 64 6.96 -0.17 8.41
CA ASP A 64 8.25 0.36 8.84
C ASP A 64 8.97 -0.61 9.77
N ILE A 65 8.34 -1.04 10.86
CA ILE A 65 8.97 -2.00 11.78
C ILE A 65 9.27 -3.33 11.09
N SER A 66 8.40 -3.79 10.19
CA SER A 66 8.61 -5.05 9.46
C SER A 66 9.90 -5.02 8.63
N GLU A 67 10.17 -3.91 7.95
CA GLU A 67 11.42 -3.70 7.22
C GLU A 67 12.63 -3.73 8.17
N GLU A 68 12.52 -3.07 9.32
CA GLU A 68 13.61 -2.97 10.30
C GLU A 68 13.89 -4.30 11.02
N LEU A 69 12.86 -5.07 11.38
CA LEU A 69 13.03 -6.43 11.91
C LEU A 69 13.62 -7.38 10.86
N SER A 70 13.26 -7.22 9.59
CA SER A 70 13.86 -7.97 8.49
C SER A 70 15.36 -7.63 8.32
N TYR A 71 15.76 -6.37 8.56
CA TYR A 71 17.16 -5.95 8.62
C TYR A 71 17.92 -6.62 9.79
N VAL A 72 17.31 -6.72 10.98
CA VAL A 72 17.92 -7.45 12.11
C VAL A 72 18.16 -8.91 11.75
N LEU A 73 17.19 -9.54 11.10
CA LEU A 73 17.34 -10.92 10.63
C LEU A 73 18.50 -11.04 9.62
N TYR A 74 18.57 -10.11 8.66
CA TYR A 74 19.68 -10.03 7.70
C TYR A 74 21.05 -9.91 8.40
N LEU A 75 21.20 -9.00 9.36
CA LEU A 75 22.44 -8.85 10.14
C LEU A 75 22.79 -10.16 10.84
N LYS A 76 21.80 -10.83 11.44
CA LYS A 76 22.05 -12.05 12.21
C LYS A 76 22.53 -13.20 11.33
N LEU A 77 21.99 -13.32 10.13
CA LEU A 77 22.27 -14.42 9.20
C LEU A 77 23.55 -14.17 8.39
N ASN A 78 23.73 -12.97 7.83
CA ASN A 78 24.83 -12.67 6.92
C ASN A 78 26.06 -12.08 7.59
N HIS A 79 25.89 -11.20 8.58
CA HIS A 79 27.03 -10.50 9.16
C HIS A 79 27.76 -11.32 10.24
N PHE A 80 27.01 -12.13 11.00
CA PHE A 80 27.59 -12.90 12.11
C PHE A 80 27.82 -14.39 11.83
N ASN A 81 27.45 -14.89 10.64
CA ASN A 81 27.73 -16.24 10.11
C ASN A 81 27.55 -17.40 11.12
N LYS A 82 26.46 -17.39 11.90
CA LYS A 82 26.19 -18.43 12.90
C LYS A 82 25.32 -19.54 12.32
N LYS A 83 25.77 -20.80 12.47
CA LYS A 83 24.99 -22.00 12.07
C LYS A 83 23.63 -22.03 12.79
N LEU A 84 22.56 -22.09 12.01
CA LEU A 84 21.19 -22.20 12.51
C LEU A 84 20.88 -23.63 12.98
N ASN A 85 20.06 -23.73 14.03
CA ASN A 85 19.47 -25.01 14.45
C ASN A 85 17.95 -24.84 14.62
N LEU A 86 17.20 -25.41 13.69
CA LEU A 86 15.76 -25.18 13.54
C LEU A 86 14.95 -25.79 14.69
N LEU A 87 15.32 -27.00 15.12
CA LEU A 87 14.74 -27.61 16.31
C LEU A 87 15.02 -26.77 17.56
N LYS A 88 16.16 -26.07 17.64
CA LYS A 88 16.41 -25.14 18.74
C LYS A 88 15.53 -23.90 18.66
N ILE A 89 15.32 -23.32 17.48
CA ILE A 89 14.43 -22.15 17.27
C ILE A 89 13.01 -22.49 17.72
N GLU A 90 12.47 -23.61 17.27
CA GLU A 90 11.11 -24.03 17.61
C GLU A 90 10.93 -24.28 19.10
N ASN A 91 11.93 -24.84 19.78
CA ASN A 91 11.86 -25.22 21.20
C ASN A 91 12.29 -24.13 22.19
N ILE A 92 12.70 -22.95 21.71
CA ILE A 92 13.10 -21.85 22.59
C ILE A 92 11.97 -21.47 23.53
N ASP A 93 12.34 -21.29 24.79
CA ASP A 93 11.45 -20.69 25.77
C ASP A 93 11.42 -19.17 25.53
N TYR A 94 10.50 -18.75 24.65
CA TYR A 94 10.35 -17.36 24.23
C TYR A 94 10.18 -16.42 25.43
N ILE A 95 9.32 -16.79 26.38
CA ILE A 95 9.02 -15.98 27.57
C ILE A 95 10.29 -15.77 28.40
N LYS A 96 11.05 -16.84 28.65
CA LYS A 96 12.33 -16.74 29.37
C LYS A 96 13.36 -15.92 28.60
N PHE A 97 13.42 -16.06 27.27
CA PHE A 97 14.31 -15.29 26.42
C PHE A 97 14.01 -13.79 26.49
N VAL A 98 12.74 -13.40 26.33
CA VAL A 98 12.31 -12.00 26.41
C VAL A 98 12.58 -11.42 27.79
N LYS A 99 12.16 -12.11 28.87
CA LYS A 99 12.41 -11.64 30.25
C LYS A 99 13.90 -11.43 30.54
N LYS A 100 14.77 -12.36 30.11
CA LYS A 100 16.22 -12.24 30.31
C LYS A 100 16.84 -11.07 29.56
N ASN A 101 16.29 -10.71 28.39
CA ASN A 101 16.89 -9.73 27.48
C ASN A 101 16.04 -8.47 27.32
N ASN A 102 15.07 -8.22 28.20
CA ASN A 102 14.05 -7.19 28.05
C ASN A 102 14.65 -5.80 27.77
N GLU A 103 15.64 -5.38 28.55
CA GLU A 103 16.32 -4.09 28.34
C GLU A 103 17.01 -3.99 26.97
N ILE A 104 17.73 -5.04 26.56
CA ILE A 104 18.43 -5.09 25.27
C ILE A 104 17.42 -5.06 24.11
N LEU A 105 16.31 -5.81 24.23
CA LEU A 105 15.27 -5.88 23.22
C LEU A 105 14.52 -4.54 23.08
N ASN A 106 14.21 -3.88 24.20
CA ASN A 106 13.56 -2.56 24.17
C ASN A 106 14.48 -1.50 23.56
N GLN A 107 15.77 -1.48 23.94
CA GLN A 107 16.76 -0.61 23.30
C GLN A 107 16.90 -0.88 21.81
N LEU A 108 16.86 -2.16 21.40
CA LEU A 108 16.89 -2.53 19.99
C LEU A 108 15.66 -1.97 19.25
N LEU A 109 14.45 -2.14 19.78
CA LEU A 109 13.23 -1.63 19.15
C LEU A 109 13.23 -0.11 18.98
N GLU A 110 13.71 0.64 19.98
CA GLU A 110 13.86 2.10 19.87
C GLU A 110 14.86 2.51 18.78
N LEU A 111 16.00 1.80 18.70
CA LEU A 111 16.99 2.02 17.64
C LEU A 111 16.45 1.66 16.24
N LEU A 112 15.62 0.62 16.13
CA LEU A 112 14.96 0.26 14.87
C LEU A 112 13.96 1.35 14.45
N LYS A 113 13.22 1.93 15.38
CA LYS A 113 12.36 3.09 15.10
C LYS A 113 13.17 4.27 14.57
N ALA A 114 14.29 4.59 15.22
CA ALA A 114 15.21 5.64 14.77
C ALA A 114 15.80 5.33 13.38
N ARG A 115 16.16 4.07 13.14
CA ARG A 115 16.67 3.60 11.84
C ARG A 115 15.64 3.74 10.73
N SER A 116 14.36 3.43 10.99
CA SER A 116 13.31 3.62 9.99
C SER A 116 13.22 5.08 9.55
N ILE A 117 13.12 5.99 10.53
CA ILE A 117 12.99 7.44 10.25
C ILE A 117 14.22 7.96 9.49
N ILE A 118 15.44 7.61 9.92
CA ILE A 118 16.66 8.11 9.25
C ILE A 118 16.81 7.53 7.83
N ARG A 119 16.36 6.30 7.59
CA ARG A 119 16.35 5.66 6.27
C ARG A 119 15.40 6.37 5.31
N GLU A 120 14.20 6.73 5.77
CA GLU A 120 13.25 7.49 4.95
C GLU A 120 13.79 8.92 4.68
N MET A 121 14.36 9.60 5.68
CA MET A 121 15.02 10.91 5.51
C MET A 121 16.15 10.89 4.47
N ASP A 122 17.01 9.87 4.52
CA ASP A 122 18.07 9.63 3.52
C ASP A 122 17.48 9.58 2.10
N ILE A 123 16.40 8.82 1.90
CA ILE A 123 15.73 8.73 0.59
C ILE A 123 15.10 10.07 0.19
N TYR A 124 14.44 10.77 1.12
CA TYR A 124 13.82 12.06 0.84
C TYR A 124 14.85 13.10 0.35
N ILE A 125 16.01 13.19 1.02
CA ILE A 125 17.06 14.15 0.66
C ILE A 125 17.76 13.74 -0.64
N THR A 126 18.14 12.47 -0.76
CA THR A 126 18.95 11.99 -1.89
C THR A 126 18.14 11.89 -3.19
N LYS A 127 16.86 11.48 -3.11
CA LYS A 127 16.04 11.16 -4.29
C LYS A 127 14.83 12.04 -4.52
N GLN A 128 14.38 12.80 -3.51
CA GLN A 128 13.12 13.55 -3.60
C GLN A 128 13.28 15.06 -3.36
N GLY A 129 14.51 15.58 -3.33
CA GLY A 129 14.76 17.02 -3.28
C GLY A 129 14.41 17.68 -1.93
N TYR A 130 14.20 16.91 -0.87
CA TYR A 130 14.05 17.44 0.48
C TYR A 130 15.39 18.01 0.98
N THR A 131 15.30 18.90 1.96
CA THR A 131 16.45 19.48 2.67
C THR A 131 16.35 19.20 4.16
N LEU A 132 17.50 19.16 4.83
CA LEU A 132 17.56 18.91 6.26
C LEU A 132 17.27 20.19 7.06
N SER A 133 16.53 20.04 8.15
CA SER A 133 16.25 21.10 9.13
C SER A 133 16.61 20.58 10.52
N ILE A 134 17.58 21.24 11.16
CA ILE A 134 18.04 20.93 12.53
C ILE A 134 17.77 22.13 13.42
N VAL A 135 16.81 22.00 14.35
CA VAL A 135 16.44 23.07 15.29
C VAL A 135 16.30 22.47 16.68
N ASN A 136 17.04 22.99 17.67
CA ASN A 136 17.00 22.51 19.07
C ASN A 136 17.17 20.98 19.19
N ASN A 137 18.14 20.40 18.47
CA ASN A 137 18.39 18.96 18.35
C ASN A 137 17.24 18.14 17.73
N VAL A 138 16.20 18.78 17.21
CA VAL A 138 15.17 18.12 16.39
C VAL A 138 15.66 18.10 14.95
N ILE A 139 15.82 16.90 14.41
CA ILE A 139 16.18 16.65 13.02
C ILE A 139 14.90 16.34 12.26
N SER A 140 14.64 17.10 11.20
CA SER A 140 13.47 16.91 10.32
C SER A 140 13.84 17.22 8.87
N VAL A 141 12.96 16.85 7.93
CA VAL A 141 13.14 17.16 6.51
C VAL A 141 12.02 18.06 6.01
N GLU A 142 12.36 18.96 5.11
CA GLU A 142 11.44 19.91 4.51
C GLU A 142 11.58 19.91 2.99
N HIS A 143 10.44 19.94 2.29
CA HIS A 143 10.41 20.01 0.84
C HIS A 143 10.31 21.47 0.36
N PRO A 144 11.08 21.89 -0.65
CA PRO A 144 11.04 23.28 -1.14
C PRO A 144 9.72 23.63 -1.83
N ILE A 145 9.04 22.65 -2.43
CA ILE A 145 7.70 22.86 -2.99
C ILE A 145 6.69 22.91 -1.83
N LYS A 146 6.07 24.07 -1.64
CA LYS A 146 5.02 24.31 -0.65
C LYS A 146 3.91 23.27 -0.79
N ASN A 147 3.45 22.75 0.35
CA ASN A 147 2.38 21.75 0.46
C ASN A 147 2.64 20.40 -0.24
N PHE A 148 3.82 20.16 -0.82
CA PHE A 148 4.12 18.88 -1.50
C PHE A 148 3.94 17.69 -0.56
N GLN A 149 4.59 17.71 0.60
CA GLN A 149 4.45 16.65 1.61
C GLN A 149 3.02 16.50 2.09
N HIS A 150 2.29 17.61 2.24
CA HIS A 150 0.88 17.60 2.61
C HIS A 150 0.04 16.84 1.58
N TYR A 151 0.05 17.24 0.31
CA TYR A 151 -0.75 16.57 -0.73
C TYR A 151 -0.29 15.14 -1.02
N TYR A 152 1.01 14.87 -0.91
CA TYR A 152 1.56 13.52 -0.99
C TYR A 152 0.92 12.60 0.08
N GLN A 153 0.95 13.01 1.35
CA GLN A 153 0.39 12.24 2.47
C GLN A 153 -1.15 12.21 2.43
N MET A 154 -1.81 13.29 2.01
CA MET A 154 -3.26 13.33 1.79
C MET A 154 -3.71 12.35 0.70
N GLY A 155 -2.87 12.03 -0.28
CA GLY A 155 -3.14 10.97 -1.26
C GLY A 155 -3.39 9.60 -0.62
N TYR A 156 -2.50 9.19 0.29
CA TYR A 156 -2.63 7.93 1.05
C TYR A 156 -3.88 7.90 1.90
N LEU A 157 -4.11 9.00 2.62
CA LEU A 157 -5.25 9.17 3.48
C LEU A 157 -6.56 9.06 2.71
N ARG A 158 -6.74 9.83 1.63
CA ARG A 158 -7.95 9.75 0.80
C ARG A 158 -8.16 8.36 0.21
N ASN A 159 -7.08 7.68 -0.21
CA ASN A 159 -7.19 6.30 -0.66
C ASN A 159 -7.74 5.39 0.45
N THR A 160 -7.31 5.60 1.69
CA THR A 160 -7.79 4.85 2.86
C THR A 160 -9.27 5.13 3.14
N LEU A 161 -9.71 6.40 3.10
CA LEU A 161 -11.13 6.73 3.27
C LEU A 161 -12.01 6.12 2.19
N GLU A 162 -11.60 6.17 0.93
CA GLU A 162 -12.40 5.61 -0.15
C GLU A 162 -12.64 4.11 0.06
N ASN A 163 -11.60 3.37 0.47
CA ASN A 163 -11.72 1.94 0.76
C ASN A 163 -12.71 1.66 1.90
N ILE A 164 -12.72 2.53 2.92
CA ILE A 164 -13.65 2.45 4.05
C ILE A 164 -15.08 2.73 3.56
N THR A 165 -15.28 3.79 2.77
CA THR A 165 -16.59 4.19 2.22
C THR A 165 -17.18 3.13 1.28
N ILE A 166 -16.38 2.59 0.36
CA ILE A 166 -16.81 1.49 -0.53
C ILE A 166 -17.25 0.28 0.30
N GLY A 167 -16.50 -0.04 1.36
CA GLY A 167 -16.89 -1.07 2.31
C GLY A 167 -18.29 -0.83 2.88
N PHE A 168 -18.53 0.37 3.40
CA PHE A 168 -19.83 0.74 3.98
C PHE A 168 -21.00 0.72 2.97
N ASN A 169 -20.79 1.19 1.74
CA ASN A 169 -21.86 1.20 0.73
C ASN A 169 -22.30 -0.21 0.35
N VAL A 170 -21.36 -1.15 0.23
CA VAL A 170 -21.70 -2.56 -0.03
C VAL A 170 -22.51 -3.17 1.13
N TYR A 171 -22.24 -2.78 2.37
CA TYR A 171 -23.04 -3.22 3.53
C TYR A 171 -24.47 -2.69 3.51
N ASP A 172 -24.65 -1.44 3.10
CA ASP A 172 -25.97 -0.81 3.00
C ASP A 172 -26.80 -1.38 1.84
N GLU A 173 -26.21 -1.56 0.66
CA GLU A 173 -26.92 -2.04 -0.54
C GLU A 173 -27.38 -3.50 -0.43
N LYS A 174 -26.63 -4.35 0.28
CA LYS A 174 -27.01 -5.75 0.49
C LYS A 174 -27.90 -5.98 1.73
N GLU A 175 -28.40 -4.92 2.40
CA GLU A 175 -29.09 -5.01 3.71
C GLU A 175 -28.38 -5.93 4.72
N ILE A 176 -27.05 -6.00 4.66
CA ILE A 176 -26.30 -6.89 5.56
C ILE A 176 -26.29 -6.23 6.93
N LYS A 177 -27.27 -6.58 7.77
CA LYS A 177 -27.26 -6.24 9.18
C LYS A 177 -25.99 -6.79 9.82
N PHE A 178 -25.41 -6.05 10.76
CA PHE A 178 -24.22 -6.48 11.50
C PHE A 178 -24.42 -7.86 12.16
N GLU A 179 -25.66 -8.18 12.54
CA GLU A 179 -26.09 -9.50 13.03
C GLU A 179 -25.88 -10.59 11.97
N ASN A 180 -26.25 -10.34 10.71
CA ASN A 180 -26.03 -11.26 9.58
C ASN A 180 -24.53 -11.48 9.29
N MET A 181 -23.68 -10.47 9.49
CA MET A 181 -22.22 -10.66 9.38
C MET A 181 -21.69 -11.61 10.46
N SER A 182 -22.16 -11.47 11.70
CA SER A 182 -21.73 -12.38 12.76
C SER A 182 -22.20 -13.81 12.49
N GLU A 183 -23.42 -13.99 11.95
CA GLU A 183 -23.94 -15.30 11.56
C GLU A 183 -23.17 -15.90 10.37
N SER A 184 -22.96 -15.12 9.31
CA SER A 184 -22.12 -15.49 8.15
C SER A 184 -20.71 -15.88 8.60
N PHE A 185 -20.06 -15.04 9.41
CA PHE A 185 -18.74 -15.32 9.97
C PHE A 185 -18.71 -16.64 10.76
N ASN A 186 -19.71 -16.87 11.61
CA ASN A 186 -19.84 -18.12 12.36
C ASN A 186 -20.09 -19.33 11.45
N GLU A 187 -20.88 -19.18 10.39
CA GLU A 187 -21.10 -20.23 9.38
C GLU A 187 -19.80 -20.58 8.64
N HIS A 188 -19.02 -19.56 8.25
CA HIS A 188 -17.71 -19.73 7.63
C HIS A 188 -16.73 -20.44 8.57
N LEU A 189 -16.62 -20.02 9.83
CA LEU A 189 -15.83 -20.71 10.85
C LEU A 189 -16.29 -22.16 11.05
N PHE A 190 -17.60 -22.41 11.08
CA PHE A 190 -18.15 -23.76 11.20
C PHE A 190 -17.81 -24.63 9.98
N LYS A 191 -17.87 -24.08 8.77
CA LYS A 191 -17.39 -24.78 7.56
C LYS A 191 -15.91 -25.14 7.68
N LEU A 192 -15.08 -24.24 8.20
CA LEU A 192 -13.65 -24.51 8.44
C LEU A 192 -13.39 -25.66 9.42
N THR A 193 -14.21 -25.81 10.47
CA THR A 193 -14.07 -26.93 11.43
C THR A 193 -14.21 -28.31 10.78
N LYS A 194 -14.92 -28.40 9.64
CA LYS A 194 -15.13 -29.67 8.91
C LYS A 194 -13.97 -30.01 7.97
N ILE A 195 -13.03 -29.08 7.78
CA ILE A 195 -11.94 -29.21 6.80
C ILE A 195 -10.57 -29.01 7.43
N ILE A 196 -10.48 -28.52 8.67
CA ILE A 196 -9.23 -28.40 9.43
C ILE A 196 -9.36 -29.20 10.71
N ASP A 197 -8.59 -30.27 10.80
CA ASP A 197 -8.36 -31.00 12.04
C ASP A 197 -7.15 -30.41 12.78
N TYR A 198 -7.06 -30.65 14.08
CA TYR A 198 -5.88 -30.30 14.85
C TYR A 198 -5.47 -31.44 15.78
N GLU A 199 -4.18 -31.55 16.02
CA GLU A 199 -3.62 -32.48 16.98
C GLU A 199 -2.74 -31.72 17.98
N ILE A 200 -2.81 -32.12 19.25
CA ILE A 200 -1.88 -31.64 20.27
C ILE A 200 -0.72 -32.62 20.35
N LYS A 201 0.49 -32.15 20.00
CA LYS A 201 1.69 -32.99 20.10
C LYS A 201 2.40 -32.76 21.43
N TYR A 202 2.42 -33.82 22.25
CA TYR A 202 3.25 -33.93 23.44
C TYR A 202 4.45 -34.85 23.15
N HIS A 203 5.68 -34.30 23.16
CA HIS A 203 7.01 -34.95 23.26
C HIS A 203 7.92 -35.24 22.04
N ARG A 204 9.23 -35.15 22.37
CA ARG A 204 10.54 -35.50 21.74
C ARG A 204 11.21 -34.57 20.71
N SER A 205 10.52 -33.82 19.87
CA SER A 205 11.20 -32.85 18.96
C SER A 205 10.58 -31.46 18.94
N VAL A 206 9.33 -31.31 19.39
CA VAL A 206 8.63 -30.03 19.54
C VAL A 206 7.94 -30.04 20.91
N LYS A 207 8.17 -29.02 21.74
CA LYS A 207 7.44 -28.81 22.99
C LYS A 207 6.06 -28.25 22.69
N GLU A 208 5.03 -28.82 23.34
CA GLU A 208 3.63 -28.38 23.43
C GLU A 208 3.19 -27.42 22.31
N ALA A 209 2.59 -27.95 21.24
CA ALA A 209 2.00 -27.15 20.18
C ALA A 209 0.73 -27.81 19.64
N ILE A 210 -0.21 -26.98 19.22
CA ILE A 210 -1.38 -27.36 18.43
C ILE A 210 -0.96 -27.27 16.96
N ILE A 211 -1.04 -28.39 16.25
CA ILE A 211 -0.69 -28.46 14.82
C ILE A 211 -1.95 -28.70 14.01
N PHE A 212 -2.19 -27.84 13.03
CA PHE A 212 -3.37 -27.89 12.17
C PHE A 212 -3.10 -28.71 10.91
N ARG A 213 -4.08 -29.52 10.51
CA ARG A 213 -4.06 -30.34 9.29
C ARG A 213 -5.29 -30.08 8.43
N ILE A 214 -5.09 -29.81 7.14
CA ILE A 214 -6.21 -29.76 6.18
C ILE A 214 -6.66 -31.19 5.86
N ASN A 215 -7.95 -31.43 6.01
CA ASN A 215 -8.63 -32.63 5.54
C ASN A 215 -9.00 -32.48 4.05
N PRO A 216 -8.37 -33.25 3.14
CA PRO A 216 -8.60 -33.12 1.70
C PRO A 216 -10.03 -33.46 1.25
N GLN A 217 -10.79 -34.24 2.02
CA GLN A 217 -12.16 -34.63 1.65
C GLN A 217 -13.17 -33.49 1.87
N GLY A 218 -12.80 -32.45 2.63
CA GLY A 218 -13.65 -31.31 2.95
C GLY A 218 -13.68 -30.19 1.90
N LEU A 219 -12.83 -30.27 0.86
CA LEU A 219 -12.41 -29.13 0.04
C LEU A 219 -13.49 -28.49 -0.82
N ALA A 220 -14.46 -29.27 -1.33
CA ALA A 220 -15.58 -28.76 -2.15
C ALA A 220 -16.45 -27.68 -1.44
N LYS A 221 -16.19 -27.41 -0.15
CA LYS A 221 -16.87 -26.41 0.66
C LYS A 221 -16.11 -25.08 0.77
N LEU A 222 -14.82 -25.03 0.42
CA LEU A 222 -14.04 -23.77 0.36
C LEU A 222 -14.60 -22.86 -0.74
N HIS A 223 -14.94 -23.41 -1.90
CA HIS A 223 -15.65 -22.70 -2.98
C HIS A 223 -16.97 -22.01 -2.56
N ARG A 224 -17.66 -22.47 -1.50
CA ARG A 224 -18.92 -21.86 -1.00
C ARG A 224 -18.71 -20.76 0.03
N ILE A 225 -17.50 -20.59 0.53
CA ILE A 225 -17.11 -19.41 1.32
C ILE A 225 -17.05 -18.18 0.40
N LEU A 226 -16.87 -18.39 -0.90
CA LEU A 226 -16.50 -17.39 -1.91
C LEU A 226 -17.61 -16.44 -2.43
N THR A 227 -18.88 -16.57 -2.04
CA THR A 227 -19.99 -16.02 -2.88
C THR A 227 -20.62 -14.69 -2.45
N ASP A 228 -20.54 -14.21 -1.19
CA ASP A 228 -21.33 -13.00 -0.79
C ASP A 228 -20.54 -11.87 -0.10
N GLU A 229 -19.62 -12.18 0.84
CA GLU A 229 -18.71 -11.18 1.47
C GLU A 229 -17.50 -10.83 0.58
N HIS A 230 -17.28 -11.61 -0.48
CA HIS A 230 -16.15 -11.48 -1.39
C HIS A 230 -16.28 -10.32 -2.35
N ASP A 231 -17.47 -10.02 -2.87
CA ASP A 231 -17.69 -8.86 -3.77
C ASP A 231 -17.23 -7.56 -3.11
N MET A 232 -17.40 -7.41 -1.80
CA MET A 232 -16.96 -6.21 -1.08
C MET A 232 -15.44 -6.07 -1.11
N ARG A 233 -14.71 -7.11 -0.68
CA ARG A 233 -13.23 -7.08 -0.64
C ARG A 233 -12.63 -7.09 -2.03
N TYR A 234 -13.28 -7.82 -2.94
CA TYR A 234 -13.00 -7.78 -4.36
C TYR A 234 -13.13 -6.33 -4.86
N ASN A 235 -14.28 -5.67 -4.68
CA ASN A 235 -14.50 -4.28 -5.09
C ASN A 235 -13.58 -3.29 -4.37
N GLN A 236 -13.24 -3.50 -3.08
CA GLN A 236 -12.28 -2.67 -2.34
C GLN A 236 -10.84 -2.82 -2.84
N ILE A 237 -10.43 -4.03 -3.22
CA ILE A 237 -9.09 -4.28 -3.74
C ILE A 237 -9.03 -3.90 -5.22
N MET A 238 -10.08 -4.18 -5.99
CA MET A 238 -10.24 -3.67 -7.33
C MET A 238 -10.25 -2.15 -7.32
N SER A 239 -10.95 -1.44 -6.44
CA SER A 239 -10.91 0.03 -6.38
C SER A 239 -9.53 0.59 -6.02
N LYS A 240 -8.70 -0.18 -5.30
CA LYS A 240 -7.29 0.19 -5.02
C LYS A 240 -6.39 0.07 -6.26
N TYR A 241 -6.71 -0.82 -7.18
CA TYR A 241 -5.77 -1.23 -8.23
C TYR A 241 -6.28 -1.02 -9.66
N LEU A 242 -7.58 -1.19 -9.95
CA LEU A 242 -8.11 -1.43 -11.30
C LEU A 242 -9.58 -1.04 -11.57
N ASP A 243 -10.44 -0.82 -10.56
CA ASP A 243 -11.85 -0.49 -10.78
C ASP A 243 -12.03 0.98 -11.12
N ASN A 244 -12.12 1.19 -12.43
CA ASN A 244 -12.98 2.14 -13.16
C ASN A 244 -12.47 2.34 -14.61
N ILE A 245 -11.42 1.61 -15.00
CA ILE A 245 -10.57 1.97 -16.14
C ILE A 245 -10.53 0.88 -17.23
N GLY A 246 -11.45 -0.09 -17.21
CA GLY A 246 -11.59 -1.05 -18.31
C GLY A 246 -10.36 -1.95 -18.55
N MET A 247 -9.56 -2.22 -17.51
CA MET A 247 -8.42 -3.13 -17.60
C MET A 247 -8.88 -4.59 -17.57
N ASN A 248 -8.48 -5.37 -18.58
CA ASN A 248 -8.83 -6.78 -18.67
C ASN A 248 -7.99 -7.62 -17.69
N ILE A 249 -8.65 -8.30 -16.75
CA ILE A 249 -8.01 -9.16 -15.74
C ILE A 249 -7.21 -10.34 -16.31
N ASN A 250 -7.45 -10.69 -17.58
CA ASN A 250 -6.72 -11.74 -18.29
C ASN A 250 -5.43 -11.27 -18.97
N ASP A 251 -5.05 -10.00 -18.82
CA ASP A 251 -3.81 -9.44 -19.36
C ASP A 251 -2.57 -10.21 -18.85
N LYS A 252 -1.48 -10.23 -19.65
CA LYS A 252 -0.21 -10.81 -19.20
C LYS A 252 0.37 -10.03 -18.02
N CYS A 253 0.05 -8.75 -17.90
CA CYS A 253 0.42 -7.88 -16.78
C CYS A 253 -0.37 -8.18 -15.48
N THR A 254 -1.28 -9.15 -15.49
CA THR A 254 -2.13 -9.50 -14.32
C THR A 254 -2.02 -10.98 -13.93
N LYS A 255 -1.17 -11.77 -14.59
CA LYS A 255 -0.99 -13.21 -14.29
C LYS A 255 0.42 -13.73 -14.58
N LYS A 256 0.79 -14.82 -13.90
CA LYS A 256 2.04 -15.56 -14.10
C LYS A 256 1.70 -17.04 -14.16
N GLY A 257 1.84 -17.61 -15.36
CA GLY A 257 1.25 -18.93 -15.61
C GLY A 257 -0.26 -18.85 -15.51
N ASN A 258 -0.86 -19.75 -14.73
CA ASN A 258 -2.31 -19.81 -14.52
C ASN A 258 -2.78 -19.05 -13.27
N LEU A 259 -1.85 -18.66 -12.39
CA LEU A 259 -2.16 -17.86 -11.21
C LEU A 259 -2.35 -16.38 -11.59
N LYS A 260 -3.53 -15.83 -11.28
CA LYS A 260 -3.87 -14.42 -11.43
C LYS A 260 -3.71 -13.72 -10.07
N TRP A 261 -3.44 -12.42 -10.08
CA TRP A 261 -3.36 -11.67 -8.82
C TRP A 261 -4.69 -11.73 -8.02
N ILE A 262 -5.82 -11.87 -8.72
CA ILE A 262 -7.14 -11.96 -8.09
C ILE A 262 -7.36 -13.26 -7.34
N ASP A 263 -6.75 -14.36 -7.80
CA ASP A 263 -6.77 -15.63 -7.08
C ASP A 263 -6.13 -15.46 -5.70
N LEU A 264 -5.16 -14.54 -5.57
CA LEU A 264 -4.52 -14.22 -4.29
C LEU A 264 -5.38 -13.36 -3.38
N VAL A 265 -6.31 -12.57 -3.91
CA VAL A 265 -7.33 -11.88 -3.11
C VAL A 265 -8.24 -12.91 -2.45
N PHE A 266 -8.78 -13.85 -3.23
CA PHE A 266 -9.61 -14.93 -2.71
C PHE A 266 -8.84 -15.77 -1.68
N PHE A 267 -7.59 -16.08 -1.99
CA PHE A 267 -6.71 -16.80 -1.10
C PHE A 267 -6.46 -16.06 0.23
N SER A 268 -6.25 -14.73 0.21
CA SER A 268 -6.09 -13.93 1.44
C SER A 268 -7.32 -13.99 2.35
N ILE A 269 -8.51 -13.99 1.76
CA ILE A 269 -9.77 -14.04 2.50
C ILE A 269 -9.93 -15.40 3.17
N VAL A 270 -9.71 -16.49 2.42
CA VAL A 270 -9.72 -17.85 2.97
C VAL A 270 -8.70 -17.98 4.10
N LEU A 271 -7.49 -17.45 3.91
CA LEU A 271 -6.46 -17.45 4.95
C LEU A 271 -6.87 -16.66 6.19
N GLN A 272 -7.59 -15.55 6.06
CA GLN A 272 -8.04 -14.79 7.21
C GLN A 272 -9.02 -15.55 8.08
N TYR A 273 -10.05 -16.19 7.50
CA TYR A 273 -10.96 -17.04 8.28
C TYR A 273 -10.21 -18.23 8.89
N LEU A 274 -9.30 -18.84 8.12
CA LEU A 274 -8.46 -19.95 8.58
C LEU A 274 -7.63 -19.55 9.80
N VAL A 275 -6.95 -18.42 9.72
CA VAL A 275 -6.16 -17.82 10.81
C VAL A 275 -7.04 -17.51 12.02
N THR A 276 -8.23 -16.95 11.81
CA THR A 276 -9.13 -16.62 12.91
C THR A 276 -9.58 -17.87 13.64
N TYR A 277 -9.97 -18.90 12.89
CA TYR A 277 -10.30 -20.21 13.43
C TYR A 277 -9.11 -20.82 14.19
N MET A 278 -7.92 -20.81 13.59
CA MET A 278 -6.70 -21.31 14.21
C MET A 278 -6.40 -20.58 15.53
N ASN A 279 -6.45 -19.25 15.55
CA ASN A 279 -6.22 -18.45 16.75
C ASN A 279 -7.25 -18.78 17.85
N LYS A 280 -8.54 -18.89 17.50
CA LYS A 280 -9.59 -19.31 18.45
C LYS A 280 -9.29 -20.67 19.07
N ILE A 281 -8.95 -21.68 18.27
CA ILE A 281 -8.60 -23.01 18.77
C ILE A 281 -7.33 -22.96 19.62
N ILE A 282 -6.33 -22.18 19.22
CA ILE A 282 -5.10 -22.00 20.00
C ILE A 282 -5.44 -21.42 21.37
N ASP A 283 -6.30 -20.39 21.44
CA ASP A 283 -6.68 -19.75 22.69
C ASP A 283 -7.53 -20.67 23.59
N GLU A 284 -8.45 -21.43 23.02
CA GLU A 284 -9.31 -22.36 23.76
C GLU A 284 -8.59 -23.62 24.26
N LYS A 285 -7.61 -24.12 23.51
CA LYS A 285 -6.98 -25.44 23.76
C LYS A 285 -5.57 -25.33 24.34
N SER A 286 -4.93 -24.17 24.30
CA SER A 286 -3.61 -24.01 24.91
C SER A 286 -3.70 -24.00 26.42
N THR A 287 -2.91 -24.84 27.08
CA THR A 287 -2.83 -24.89 28.55
C THR A 287 -1.75 -23.96 29.12
N SER A 288 -0.94 -23.34 28.26
CA SER A 288 0.13 -22.42 28.64
C SER A 288 0.42 -21.39 27.54
N GLU A 289 0.94 -20.23 27.93
CA GLU A 289 1.38 -19.20 26.96
C GLU A 289 2.50 -19.72 26.05
N ARG A 290 3.34 -20.62 26.55
CA ARG A 290 4.36 -21.31 25.75
C ARG A 290 3.72 -22.10 24.61
N MET A 291 2.66 -22.87 24.92
CA MET A 291 1.94 -23.66 23.93
C MET A 291 1.27 -22.77 22.89
N LYS A 292 0.67 -21.66 23.33
CA LYS A 292 0.08 -20.64 22.44
C LYS A 292 1.11 -20.10 21.43
N ILE A 293 2.27 -19.65 21.90
CA ILE A 293 3.35 -19.12 21.05
C ILE A 293 3.90 -20.18 20.09
N ASN A 294 4.11 -21.41 20.58
CA ASN A 294 4.61 -22.50 19.75
C ASN A 294 3.61 -22.94 18.67
N SER A 295 2.31 -22.85 18.94
CA SER A 295 1.27 -23.17 17.95
C SER A 295 1.22 -22.15 16.82
N LYS A 296 1.44 -20.86 17.11
CA LYS A 296 1.46 -19.79 16.11
C LYS A 296 2.74 -19.78 15.26
N VAL A 297 3.89 -20.14 15.84
CA VAL A 297 5.18 -20.20 15.15
C VAL A 297 5.74 -21.62 15.21
N HIS A 298 5.21 -22.51 14.37
CA HIS A 298 5.60 -23.93 14.26
C HIS A 298 6.26 -24.26 12.92
N LEU A 299 7.06 -25.34 12.89
CA LEU A 299 7.65 -25.84 11.65
C LEU A 299 6.67 -26.71 10.87
N MET A 300 6.60 -26.47 9.56
CA MET A 300 5.81 -27.23 8.61
C MET A 300 6.73 -27.90 7.59
N SER A 301 6.51 -29.18 7.27
CA SER A 301 7.31 -29.86 6.25
C SER A 301 7.05 -29.26 4.86
N ASN A 302 8.09 -29.22 4.01
CA ASN A 302 7.97 -28.65 2.67
C ASN A 302 6.99 -29.41 1.77
N SER A 303 6.86 -30.73 1.96
CA SER A 303 5.87 -31.55 1.24
C SER A 303 4.45 -31.13 1.60
N TYR A 304 4.11 -31.17 2.89
CA TYR A 304 2.79 -30.77 3.38
C TYR A 304 2.47 -29.30 3.06
N LYS A 305 3.48 -28.43 3.02
CA LYS A 305 3.34 -27.05 2.52
C LYS A 305 2.97 -26.96 1.05
N GLY A 306 3.61 -27.74 0.19
CA GLY A 306 3.22 -27.81 -1.22
C GLY A 306 1.74 -28.20 -1.35
N ASP A 307 1.35 -29.26 -0.65
CA ASP A 307 0.00 -29.80 -0.70
C ASP A 307 -1.04 -28.81 -0.14
N PHE A 308 -0.76 -28.18 1.00
CA PHE A 308 -1.63 -27.18 1.64
C PHE A 308 -1.96 -26.03 0.67
N PHE A 309 -0.94 -25.45 0.04
CA PHE A 309 -1.13 -24.30 -0.85
C PHE A 309 -1.76 -24.69 -2.17
N TYR A 310 -1.35 -25.83 -2.74
CA TYR A 310 -1.95 -26.34 -3.97
C TYR A 310 -3.43 -26.62 -3.77
N THR A 311 -3.77 -27.25 -2.67
CA THR A 311 -5.14 -27.57 -2.30
C THR A 311 -6.06 -26.34 -2.30
N ILE A 312 -5.65 -25.24 -1.64
CA ILE A 312 -6.48 -24.04 -1.57
C ILE A 312 -6.50 -23.28 -2.90
N LEU A 313 -5.34 -23.07 -3.52
CA LEU A 313 -5.25 -22.29 -4.76
C LEU A 313 -5.94 -22.99 -5.94
N HIS A 314 -5.82 -24.32 -6.03
CA HIS A 314 -6.48 -25.10 -7.08
C HIS A 314 -8.01 -25.13 -6.91
N ASP A 315 -8.51 -25.10 -5.67
CA ASP A 315 -9.96 -24.97 -5.42
C ASP A 315 -10.49 -23.59 -5.83
N ILE A 316 -9.71 -22.53 -5.62
CA ILE A 316 -10.03 -21.17 -6.07
C ILE A 316 -10.06 -21.09 -7.61
N ASN A 317 -9.08 -21.70 -8.26
CA ASN A 317 -8.98 -21.73 -9.72
C ASN A 317 -8.37 -23.05 -10.18
N SER A 318 -9.21 -23.90 -10.79
CA SER A 318 -8.83 -25.24 -11.25
C SER A 318 -7.78 -25.24 -12.36
N GLU A 319 -7.52 -24.10 -13.01
CA GLU A 319 -6.41 -23.99 -13.97
C GLU A 319 -5.04 -23.94 -13.27
N ILE A 320 -4.98 -23.59 -11.97
CA ILE A 320 -3.72 -23.50 -11.23
C ILE A 320 -3.11 -24.89 -11.05
N THR A 321 -1.88 -25.05 -11.52
CA THR A 321 -1.13 -26.31 -11.46
C THR A 321 -0.18 -26.36 -10.26
N GLN A 322 0.33 -27.54 -9.92
CA GLN A 322 1.41 -27.65 -8.93
C GLN A 322 2.65 -26.82 -9.28
N LYS A 323 2.95 -26.65 -10.57
CA LYS A 323 4.08 -25.83 -11.04
C LYS A 323 3.87 -24.35 -10.71
N ASP A 324 2.64 -23.85 -10.88
CA ASP A 324 2.29 -22.47 -10.53
C ASP A 324 2.44 -22.24 -9.01
N VAL A 325 2.00 -23.21 -8.21
CA VAL A 325 2.14 -23.16 -6.74
C VAL A 325 3.60 -23.23 -6.31
N GLN A 326 4.42 -24.07 -6.94
CA GLN A 326 5.86 -24.10 -6.67
C GLN A 326 6.53 -22.76 -7.01
N ALA A 327 6.14 -22.14 -8.12
CA ALA A 327 6.63 -20.81 -8.50
C ALA A 327 6.20 -19.75 -7.48
N PHE A 328 4.93 -19.76 -7.06
CA PHE A 328 4.42 -18.91 -5.98
C PHE A 328 5.20 -19.09 -4.67
N LEU A 329 5.30 -20.32 -4.17
CA LEU A 329 6.07 -20.65 -2.96
C LEU A 329 7.56 -20.28 -3.12
N SER A 330 8.13 -20.29 -4.31
CA SER A 330 9.51 -19.86 -4.54
C SER A 330 9.68 -18.36 -4.29
N LYS A 331 8.72 -17.56 -4.77
CA LYS A 331 8.74 -16.09 -4.74
C LYS A 331 8.29 -15.50 -3.41
N PHE A 332 7.45 -16.20 -2.66
CA PHE A 332 6.95 -15.77 -1.35
C PHE A 332 7.73 -16.36 -0.17
N SER A 333 8.90 -16.95 -0.42
CA SER A 333 9.72 -17.55 0.63
C SER A 333 11.08 -16.91 0.81
N THR A 334 11.42 -16.60 2.06
CA THR A 334 12.78 -16.22 2.49
C THR A 334 13.57 -17.47 2.89
N ASN A 335 14.71 -17.74 2.26
CA ASN A 335 15.62 -18.81 2.68
C ASN A 335 16.65 -18.29 3.69
N ILE A 336 16.52 -18.68 4.96
CA ILE A 336 17.40 -18.19 6.03
C ILE A 336 18.76 -18.88 6.09
N GLU A 337 18.95 -19.98 5.35
CA GLU A 337 20.25 -20.68 5.29
C GLU A 337 21.12 -20.20 4.14
N LYS A 338 20.51 -19.60 3.12
CA LYS A 338 21.16 -19.02 1.94
C LYS A 338 20.52 -17.67 1.66
N VAL A 339 20.87 -16.68 2.47
CA VAL A 339 20.33 -15.33 2.29
C VAL A 339 21.09 -14.64 1.15
N SER A 340 20.46 -14.58 -0.02
CA SER A 340 20.91 -13.72 -1.12
C SER A 340 20.01 -12.49 -1.20
N GLY A 341 20.58 -11.30 -1.02
CA GLY A 341 19.85 -10.03 -1.10
C GLY A 341 19.08 -9.65 0.17
N ARG A 342 18.09 -8.78 0.02
CA ARG A 342 17.27 -8.22 1.10
C ARG A 342 16.24 -9.25 1.58
N ILE A 343 16.09 -9.37 2.90
CA ILE A 343 14.99 -10.14 3.52
C ILE A 343 13.77 -9.22 3.65
N ASP A 344 12.59 -9.75 3.35
CA ASP A 344 11.32 -9.04 3.46
C ASP A 344 10.26 -10.00 3.99
N LEU A 345 10.16 -10.13 5.31
CA LEU A 345 9.23 -11.08 5.93
C LEU A 345 7.76 -10.67 5.75
N GLN A 346 7.49 -9.40 5.44
CA GLN A 346 6.15 -8.92 5.15
C GLN A 346 5.66 -9.50 3.81
N PHE A 347 6.42 -9.32 2.72
CA PHE A 347 6.03 -9.80 1.39
C PHE A 347 6.55 -11.20 1.03
N MET A 348 7.37 -11.80 1.87
CA MET A 348 7.86 -13.18 1.75
C MET A 348 7.75 -13.96 3.09
N PRO A 349 6.52 -14.13 3.63
CA PRO A 349 6.27 -14.63 4.99
C PRO A 349 6.46 -16.14 5.16
N ILE A 350 7.01 -16.84 4.16
CA ILE A 350 7.40 -18.25 4.30
C ILE A 350 8.89 -18.30 4.57
N VAL A 351 9.27 -18.64 5.80
CA VAL A 351 10.68 -18.73 6.19
C VAL A 351 11.17 -20.16 5.98
N LYS A 352 11.82 -20.40 4.83
CA LYS A 352 12.37 -21.70 4.44
C LYS A 352 13.62 -22.03 5.22
N ALA A 353 13.68 -23.27 5.70
CA ALA A 353 14.85 -23.81 6.37
C ALA A 353 14.96 -25.33 6.14
N LYS A 354 15.89 -25.75 5.27
CA LYS A 354 16.00 -27.13 4.75
C LYS A 354 14.66 -27.70 4.29
N GLU A 355 14.26 -28.82 4.88
CA GLU A 355 13.05 -29.59 4.59
C GLU A 355 11.80 -29.03 5.28
N PHE A 356 11.94 -27.98 6.09
CA PHE A 356 10.86 -27.36 6.82
C PHE A 356 10.72 -25.87 6.46
N SER A 357 9.60 -25.27 6.84
CA SER A 357 9.38 -23.83 6.78
C SER A 357 8.57 -23.37 7.98
N PHE A 358 8.86 -22.18 8.50
CA PHE A 358 7.87 -21.45 9.29
C PHE A 358 6.93 -20.75 8.31
N ILE A 359 5.63 -20.84 8.58
CA ILE A 359 4.60 -20.16 7.81
C ILE A 359 3.97 -19.13 8.73
N LEU A 360 4.20 -17.86 8.43
CA LEU A 360 3.69 -16.74 9.20
C LEU A 360 2.25 -16.47 8.75
N PHE A 361 1.29 -17.27 9.25
CA PHE A 361 -0.09 -17.26 8.78
C PHE A 361 -0.80 -15.94 9.07
N ASN A 362 -0.63 -15.34 10.26
CA ASN A 362 -1.20 -14.03 10.58
C ASN A 362 -0.68 -12.98 9.61
N THR A 363 0.64 -12.93 9.41
CA THR A 363 1.30 -12.01 8.48
C THR A 363 0.76 -12.17 7.06
N PHE A 364 0.68 -13.42 6.60
CA PHE A 364 0.27 -13.74 5.23
C PHE A 364 -1.21 -13.49 4.95
N SER A 365 -2.07 -13.58 5.97
CA SER A 365 -3.50 -13.25 5.87
C SER A 365 -3.80 -11.74 5.83
N MET A 366 -2.88 -10.92 6.34
CA MET A 366 -3.07 -9.47 6.49
C MET A 366 -2.30 -8.65 5.46
N VAL A 367 -1.27 -9.24 4.83
CA VAL A 367 -0.47 -8.52 3.85
C VAL A 367 -1.26 -8.34 2.55
N ASP A 368 -1.02 -7.22 1.86
CA ASP A 368 -1.53 -6.99 0.52
C ASP A 368 -0.85 -7.97 -0.48
N LEU A 369 -1.44 -9.15 -0.65
CA LEU A 369 -0.88 -10.21 -1.50
C LEU A 369 -0.87 -9.84 -2.98
N ALA A 370 -1.79 -8.97 -3.44
CA ALA A 370 -1.78 -8.46 -4.80
C ALA A 370 -0.53 -7.60 -5.06
N ARG A 371 -0.23 -6.68 -4.14
CA ARG A 371 1.02 -5.88 -4.16
C ARG A 371 2.26 -6.77 -4.06
N ALA A 372 2.25 -7.72 -3.12
CA ALA A 372 3.35 -8.67 -2.96
C ALA A 372 3.60 -9.45 -4.26
N TYR A 373 2.54 -9.85 -4.95
CA TYR A 373 2.59 -10.59 -6.20
C TYR A 373 3.21 -9.77 -7.33
N ILE A 374 2.72 -8.54 -7.56
CA ILE A 374 3.25 -7.64 -8.58
C ILE A 374 4.74 -7.41 -8.35
N LYS A 375 5.13 -7.13 -7.09
CA LYS A 375 6.53 -6.92 -6.69
C LYS A 375 7.39 -8.17 -6.89
N ASN A 376 6.99 -9.32 -6.33
CA ASN A 376 7.83 -10.51 -6.29
C ASN A 376 8.00 -11.18 -7.67
N PHE A 377 7.04 -10.94 -8.59
CA PHE A 377 7.10 -11.43 -9.97
C PHE A 377 7.60 -10.39 -10.98
N ASP A 378 8.00 -9.19 -10.53
CA ASP A 378 8.50 -8.09 -11.37
C ASP A 378 7.54 -7.75 -12.52
N ILE A 379 6.24 -7.68 -12.21
CA ILE A 379 5.21 -7.43 -13.22
C ILE A 379 5.17 -5.93 -13.53
N ALA A 380 5.60 -5.55 -14.74
CA ALA A 380 5.55 -4.17 -15.22
C ALA A 380 4.11 -3.78 -15.64
N LEU A 381 3.70 -2.57 -15.26
CA LEU A 381 2.42 -1.97 -15.66
C LEU A 381 2.57 -1.00 -16.84
N ASP A 382 3.81 -0.79 -17.31
CA ASP A 382 4.18 0.29 -18.24
C ASP A 382 3.52 0.15 -19.62
N ASP A 383 3.13 -1.06 -20.03
CA ASP A 383 2.37 -1.31 -21.27
C ASP A 383 0.92 -0.77 -21.23
N GLN A 384 0.52 -0.15 -20.12
CA GLN A 384 -0.83 0.39 -19.91
C GLN A 384 -0.94 1.91 -20.08
N GLY A 385 0.15 2.64 -20.39
CA GLY A 385 0.10 4.11 -20.55
C GLY A 385 -1.02 4.58 -21.49
N LYS A 386 -1.09 4.02 -22.70
CA LYS A 386 -2.15 4.30 -23.68
C LYS A 386 -3.54 3.85 -23.21
N LYS A 387 -3.63 2.77 -22.42
CA LYS A 387 -4.92 2.32 -21.86
C LYS A 387 -5.43 3.33 -20.84
N PHE A 388 -4.53 3.90 -20.04
CA PHE A 388 -4.90 4.92 -19.06
C PHE A 388 -5.33 6.23 -19.75
N GLU A 389 -4.60 6.69 -20.76
CA GLU A 389 -5.01 7.84 -21.60
C GLU A 389 -6.44 7.67 -22.15
N ASN A 390 -6.76 6.50 -22.72
CA ASN A 390 -8.11 6.19 -23.21
C ASN A 390 -9.20 6.29 -22.15
N VAL A 391 -8.87 6.04 -20.89
CA VAL A 391 -9.84 6.13 -19.81
C VAL A 391 -10.03 7.56 -19.35
N VAL A 392 -8.95 8.33 -19.25
CA VAL A 392 -9.04 9.76 -18.99
C VAL A 392 -9.89 10.42 -20.07
N LEU A 393 -9.68 10.05 -21.35
CA LEU A 393 -10.53 10.48 -22.47
C LEU A 393 -12.00 10.14 -22.24
N LYS A 394 -12.33 8.87 -21.94
CA LYS A 394 -13.71 8.43 -21.71
C LYS A 394 -14.40 9.22 -20.58
N VAL A 395 -13.67 9.52 -19.50
CA VAL A 395 -14.17 10.30 -18.37
C VAL A 395 -14.43 11.75 -18.78
N LEU A 396 -13.51 12.38 -19.52
CA LEU A 396 -13.66 13.76 -20.00
C LEU A 396 -14.78 13.90 -21.05
N SER A 397 -14.94 12.91 -21.94
CA SER A 397 -15.98 12.88 -22.96
C SER A 397 -17.41 12.83 -22.42
N LYS A 398 -17.60 12.67 -21.09
CA LYS A 398 -18.92 12.83 -20.45
C LYS A 398 -19.47 14.25 -20.60
N HIS A 399 -18.61 15.27 -20.65
CA HIS A 399 -19.00 16.68 -20.64
C HIS A 399 -18.23 17.60 -21.60
N PHE A 400 -17.19 17.10 -22.28
CA PHE A 400 -16.45 17.86 -23.28
C PHE A 400 -16.56 17.21 -24.65
N ASP A 401 -17.00 17.99 -25.65
CA ASP A 401 -17.18 17.51 -27.02
C ASP A 401 -15.91 17.63 -27.86
N ASN A 402 -15.13 18.69 -27.65
CA ASN A 402 -13.95 19.00 -28.46
C ASN A 402 -12.67 18.53 -27.77
N ILE A 403 -12.43 17.22 -27.83
CA ILE A 403 -11.27 16.54 -27.24
C ILE A 403 -10.42 15.91 -28.34
N HIS A 404 -9.12 16.12 -28.26
CA HIS A 404 -8.11 15.53 -29.12
C HIS A 404 -7.07 14.80 -28.28
N SER A 405 -6.49 13.71 -28.78
CA SER A 405 -5.52 12.91 -28.04
C SER A 405 -4.30 12.53 -28.86
N SER A 406 -3.23 12.12 -28.17
CA SER A 406 -1.97 11.66 -28.75
C SER A 406 -1.39 12.62 -29.81
N ILE A 407 -1.38 13.93 -29.51
CA ILE A 407 -0.96 14.97 -30.46
C ILE A 407 0.57 15.05 -30.46
N LYS A 408 1.18 14.64 -31.57
CA LYS A 408 2.63 14.66 -31.73
C LYS A 408 3.12 15.90 -32.44
N TYR A 409 4.18 16.49 -31.93
CA TYR A 409 4.79 17.68 -32.52
C TYR A 409 6.32 17.61 -32.51
N LYS A 410 6.93 18.47 -33.32
CA LYS A 410 8.36 18.77 -33.28
C LYS A 410 8.49 20.27 -33.09
N ASP A 411 9.25 20.66 -32.06
CA ASP A 411 9.57 22.07 -31.84
C ASP A 411 10.61 22.59 -32.84
N ASN A 412 10.92 23.88 -32.76
CA ASN A 412 11.86 24.52 -33.69
C ASN A 412 13.30 23.99 -33.56
N ASP A 413 13.63 23.31 -32.46
CA ASP A 413 14.91 22.65 -32.23
C ASP A 413 14.90 21.17 -32.68
N ASN A 414 13.86 20.74 -33.40
CA ASN A 414 13.60 19.35 -33.79
C ASN A 414 13.44 18.37 -32.62
N LYS A 415 13.17 18.84 -31.39
CA LYS A 415 12.83 17.93 -30.30
C LYS A 415 11.39 17.47 -30.46
N GLU A 416 11.21 16.17 -30.30
CA GLU A 416 9.89 15.55 -30.36
C GLU A 416 9.16 15.77 -29.04
N GLY A 417 7.87 16.10 -29.13
CA GLY A 417 6.96 16.26 -28.01
C GLY A 417 5.61 15.63 -28.31
N GLU A 418 4.86 15.36 -27.25
CA GLU A 418 3.53 14.76 -27.31
C GLU A 418 2.63 15.44 -26.28
N ILE A 419 1.39 15.72 -26.67
CA ILE A 419 0.30 16.12 -25.77
C ILE A 419 -0.64 14.93 -25.69
N ASP A 420 -0.77 14.31 -24.51
CA ASP A 420 -1.63 13.14 -24.35
C ASP A 420 -3.10 13.49 -24.65
N ILE A 421 -3.62 14.57 -24.05
CA ILE A 421 -4.99 15.05 -24.30
C ILE A 421 -5.03 16.58 -24.37
N CYS A 422 -5.74 17.11 -25.37
CA CYS A 422 -6.07 18.51 -25.55
C CYS A 422 -7.59 18.69 -25.57
N ILE A 423 -8.12 19.59 -24.75
CA ILE A 423 -9.55 19.96 -24.77
C ILE A 423 -9.67 21.42 -25.16
N ILE A 424 -10.61 21.73 -26.06
CA ILE A 424 -11.00 23.10 -26.41
C ILE A 424 -12.36 23.39 -25.76
N GLY A 425 -12.35 24.21 -24.70
CA GLY A 425 -13.56 24.73 -24.04
C GLY A 425 -14.03 26.06 -24.64
N ASP A 426 -14.82 26.83 -23.89
CA ASP A 426 -15.43 28.08 -24.41
C ASP A 426 -14.39 29.19 -24.65
N LYS A 427 -13.54 29.44 -23.65
CA LYS A 427 -12.38 30.36 -23.71
C LYS A 427 -11.15 29.78 -23.04
N ASN A 428 -11.08 28.46 -22.96
CA ASN A 428 -9.99 27.75 -22.30
C ASN A 428 -9.52 26.60 -23.17
N ILE A 429 -8.22 26.31 -23.07
CA ILE A 429 -7.60 25.13 -23.66
C ILE A 429 -6.94 24.36 -22.53
N TYR A 430 -7.17 23.06 -22.47
CA TYR A 430 -6.57 22.21 -21.42
C TYR A 430 -5.56 21.28 -22.06
N PHE A 431 -4.30 21.41 -21.66
CA PHE A 431 -3.25 20.44 -21.99
C PHE A 431 -3.09 19.50 -20.81
N ILE A 432 -3.40 18.23 -21.06
CA ILE A 432 -3.48 17.20 -20.05
C ILE A 432 -2.44 16.13 -20.36
N GLU A 433 -1.52 15.91 -19.43
CA GLU A 433 -0.59 14.79 -19.42
C GLU A 433 -1.13 13.68 -18.51
N CYS A 434 -1.09 12.43 -18.98
CA CYS A 434 -1.57 11.25 -18.27
C CYS A 434 -0.40 10.46 -17.68
N LYS A 435 -0.45 10.19 -16.38
CA LYS A 435 0.57 9.38 -15.70
C LYS A 435 -0.04 8.16 -15.02
N ASN A 436 0.18 7.00 -15.63
CA ASN A 436 -0.18 5.73 -15.02
C ASN A 436 0.95 5.24 -14.10
N ASN A 437 0.83 5.51 -12.80
CA ASN A 437 1.79 5.07 -11.79
C ASN A 437 1.08 4.27 -10.71
N LEU A 438 1.75 3.31 -10.12
CA LEU A 438 1.26 2.73 -8.87
C LEU A 438 1.28 3.78 -7.75
N HIS A 439 0.32 3.66 -6.84
CA HIS A 439 0.41 4.36 -5.57
C HIS A 439 1.74 3.94 -4.90
N PRO A 440 2.60 4.87 -4.46
CA PRO A 440 3.85 4.47 -3.83
C PRO A 440 3.56 3.84 -2.49
N ILE A 441 4.54 3.10 -2.00
CA ILE A 441 4.37 2.20 -0.87
C ILE A 441 5.60 2.12 0.05
N SER A 442 6.55 3.03 -0.17
CA SER A 442 7.78 3.27 0.61
C SER A 442 8.39 4.55 0.06
N ALA A 443 9.30 5.25 0.76
CA ALA A 443 10.02 6.36 0.13
C ALA A 443 10.81 5.91 -1.11
N SER A 444 11.24 4.64 -1.18
CA SER A 444 11.96 4.13 -2.35
C SER A 444 11.07 4.12 -3.59
N THR A 445 9.86 3.55 -3.51
CA THR A 445 8.92 3.57 -4.64
C THR A 445 8.36 4.97 -4.90
N ALA A 446 8.25 5.81 -3.87
CA ALA A 446 7.92 7.23 -4.00
C ALA A 446 8.94 8.01 -4.85
N SER A 447 10.22 7.62 -4.84
CA SER A 447 11.24 8.28 -5.66
C SER A 447 10.97 8.17 -7.16
N THR A 448 10.40 7.07 -7.63
CA THR A 448 9.99 6.91 -9.03
C THR A 448 8.83 7.86 -9.35
N ASN A 449 7.82 7.95 -8.47
CA ASN A 449 6.71 8.87 -8.66
C ASN A 449 7.16 10.33 -8.63
N TYR A 450 8.13 10.69 -7.78
CA TYR A 450 8.71 12.03 -7.74
C TYR A 450 9.44 12.39 -9.05
N LYS A 451 10.22 11.45 -9.61
CA LYS A 451 10.84 11.65 -10.93
C LYS A 451 9.80 11.86 -12.02
N ASN A 452 8.73 11.05 -12.01
CA ASN A 452 7.63 11.18 -12.97
C ASN A 452 6.90 12.51 -12.79
N PHE A 453 6.70 12.99 -11.57
CA PHE A 453 6.17 14.32 -11.27
C PHE A 453 7.00 15.44 -11.91
N LEU A 454 8.32 15.43 -11.72
CA LEU A 454 9.21 16.42 -12.34
C LEU A 454 9.17 16.36 -13.87
N LYS A 455 9.27 15.16 -14.44
CA LYS A 455 9.21 14.96 -15.89
C LYS A 455 7.89 15.44 -16.49
N SER A 456 6.76 15.18 -15.83
CA SER A 456 5.44 15.64 -16.29
C SER A 456 5.33 17.16 -16.30
N THR A 457 5.99 17.82 -15.33
CA THR A 457 6.06 19.28 -15.27
C THR A 457 6.77 19.83 -16.52
N GLU A 458 7.91 19.25 -16.87
CA GLU A 458 8.71 19.65 -18.04
C GLU A 458 7.95 19.41 -19.36
N GLN A 459 7.29 18.25 -19.51
CA GLN A 459 6.55 17.89 -20.72
C GLN A 459 5.40 18.87 -21.01
N VAL A 460 4.59 19.19 -19.99
CA VAL A 460 3.44 20.08 -20.17
C VAL A 460 3.89 21.53 -20.41
N GLU A 461 4.97 21.99 -19.75
CA GLU A 461 5.58 23.30 -20.05
C GLU A 461 6.10 23.36 -21.49
N GLN A 462 6.75 22.29 -21.99
CA GLN A 462 7.21 22.21 -23.37
C GLN A 462 6.04 22.29 -24.36
N SER A 463 4.92 21.63 -24.07
CA SER A 463 3.71 21.67 -24.90
C SER A 463 3.06 23.05 -24.95
N GLU A 464 2.92 23.72 -23.81
CA GLU A 464 2.45 25.10 -23.73
C GLU A 464 3.35 26.05 -24.53
N ASN A 465 4.66 25.93 -24.35
CA ASN A 465 5.62 26.78 -25.07
C ASN A 465 5.51 26.59 -26.58
N TYR A 466 5.42 25.35 -27.06
CA TYR A 466 5.25 25.06 -28.49
C TYR A 466 3.93 25.64 -29.04
N PHE A 467 2.83 25.45 -28.31
CA PHE A 467 1.52 26.01 -28.69
C PHE A 467 1.55 27.53 -28.80
N ASN A 468 2.18 28.20 -27.85
CA ASN A 468 2.27 29.66 -27.80
C ASN A 468 3.17 30.28 -28.88
N MET A 469 3.97 29.49 -29.61
CA MET A 469 4.78 30.00 -30.74
C MET A 469 3.90 30.38 -31.94
N ASP A 470 2.88 29.58 -32.23
CA ASP A 470 1.90 29.82 -33.31
C ASP A 470 0.60 29.08 -32.98
N ARG A 471 -0.25 29.73 -32.18
CA ARG A 471 -1.51 29.12 -31.71
C ARG A 471 -2.42 28.74 -32.87
N LYS A 472 -2.60 29.64 -33.84
CA LYS A 472 -3.47 29.41 -35.02
C LYS A 472 -2.92 28.28 -35.89
N GLY A 473 -1.63 28.30 -36.19
CA GLY A 473 -0.98 27.24 -36.97
C GLY A 473 -1.01 25.90 -36.26
N PHE A 474 -0.84 25.87 -34.93
CA PHE A 474 -0.97 24.65 -34.14
C PHE A 474 -2.36 24.04 -34.30
N LEU A 475 -3.43 24.82 -34.05
CA LEU A 475 -4.80 24.33 -34.13
C LEU A 475 -5.12 23.79 -35.53
N LYS A 476 -4.74 24.53 -36.57
CA LYS A 476 -4.98 24.14 -37.95
C LYS A 476 -4.23 22.87 -38.34
N LYS A 477 -2.96 22.77 -37.97
CA LYS A 477 -2.07 21.66 -38.34
C LYS A 477 -2.42 20.37 -37.60
N HIS A 478 -2.61 20.46 -36.28
CA HIS A 478 -2.67 19.30 -35.40
C HIS A 478 -4.10 18.91 -35.03
N LEU A 479 -4.98 19.90 -34.83
CA LEU A 479 -6.37 19.66 -34.41
C LEU A 479 -7.38 19.77 -35.56
N LYS A 480 -6.96 20.34 -36.70
CA LYS A 480 -7.80 20.59 -37.89
C LYS A 480 -8.99 21.51 -37.59
N ILE A 481 -8.79 22.49 -36.72
CA ILE A 481 -9.78 23.51 -36.35
C ILE A 481 -9.23 24.92 -36.59
N GLU A 482 -10.12 25.88 -36.81
CA GLU A 482 -9.79 27.31 -36.93
C GLU A 482 -10.62 28.11 -35.92
N ILE A 483 -9.94 28.96 -35.13
CA ILE A 483 -10.56 29.81 -34.11
C ILE A 483 -9.99 31.23 -34.28
N ASP A 484 -10.85 32.19 -34.62
CA ASP A 484 -10.42 33.54 -35.01
C ASP A 484 -9.76 34.31 -33.85
N ASN A 485 -10.30 34.18 -32.65
CA ASN A 485 -9.90 34.88 -31.43
C ASN A 485 -9.11 33.99 -30.44
N ILE A 486 -8.30 33.05 -30.93
CA ILE A 486 -7.54 32.09 -30.10
C ILE A 486 -6.59 32.75 -29.09
N GLU A 487 -6.17 33.98 -29.33
CA GLU A 487 -5.34 34.75 -28.41
C GLU A 487 -6.06 35.09 -27.09
N GLU A 488 -7.40 35.11 -27.09
CA GLU A 488 -8.21 35.31 -25.88
C GLU A 488 -8.31 34.05 -25.01
N TYR A 489 -7.90 32.88 -25.51
CA TYR A 489 -8.04 31.63 -24.78
C TYR A 489 -6.91 31.47 -23.75
N VAL A 490 -7.29 30.98 -22.58
CA VAL A 490 -6.37 30.66 -21.50
C VAL A 490 -5.95 29.19 -21.59
N VAL A 491 -4.65 28.92 -21.57
CA VAL A 491 -4.11 27.56 -21.55
C VAL A 491 -3.97 27.10 -20.10
N HIS A 492 -4.62 26.00 -19.76
CA HIS A 492 -4.54 25.36 -18.45
C HIS A 492 -3.73 24.08 -18.57
N LYS A 493 -2.75 23.96 -17.67
CA LYS A 493 -1.84 22.81 -17.62
C LYS A 493 -2.28 21.84 -16.55
N VAL A 494 -2.48 20.58 -16.93
CA VAL A 494 -3.02 19.57 -16.03
C VAL A 494 -2.22 18.28 -16.16
N VAL A 495 -1.98 17.63 -15.03
CA VAL A 495 -1.46 16.26 -14.99
C VAL A 495 -2.51 15.40 -14.29
N ILE A 496 -3.02 14.38 -14.99
CA ILE A 496 -3.95 13.39 -14.44
C ILE A 496 -3.18 12.11 -14.10
N MET A 497 -3.28 11.71 -12.83
CA MET A 497 -2.61 10.53 -12.31
C MET A 497 -3.60 9.38 -12.10
N SER A 498 -3.14 8.14 -12.30
CA SER A 498 -3.94 6.94 -12.00
C SER A 498 -4.04 6.62 -10.51
N ASN A 499 -3.38 7.40 -9.66
CA ASN A 499 -3.41 7.30 -8.21
C ASN A 499 -3.59 8.67 -7.55
N ARG A 500 -3.96 8.69 -6.26
CA ARG A 500 -4.26 9.91 -5.49
C ARG A 500 -3.02 10.65 -4.97
N ASN A 501 -1.82 10.15 -5.25
CA ASN A 501 -0.59 10.81 -4.80
C ASN A 501 -0.50 12.22 -5.41
N ILE A 502 -0.11 13.20 -4.60
CA ILE A 502 0.01 14.64 -4.92
C ILE A 502 -1.24 15.28 -5.55
N SER A 503 -2.37 14.57 -5.63
CA SER A 503 -3.61 15.10 -6.19
C SER A 503 -4.13 16.25 -5.34
N GLY A 504 -4.44 17.38 -5.98
CA GLY A 504 -4.79 18.64 -5.33
C GLY A 504 -3.63 19.63 -5.24
N LEU A 505 -2.39 19.20 -5.50
CA LEU A 505 -1.26 20.12 -5.60
C LEU A 505 -1.36 20.96 -6.89
N ASN A 506 -1.05 22.25 -6.76
CA ASN A 506 -0.74 23.13 -7.89
C ASN A 506 0.73 23.54 -7.77
N TYR A 507 1.50 23.34 -8.84
CA TYR A 507 2.92 23.67 -8.88
C TYR A 507 3.27 24.28 -10.23
N LYS A 508 3.91 25.47 -10.23
CA LYS A 508 4.23 26.23 -11.44
C LYS A 508 3.04 26.45 -12.40
N GLY A 509 1.84 26.66 -11.84
CA GLY A 509 0.61 26.81 -12.62
C GLY A 509 0.09 25.51 -13.25
N ILE A 510 0.66 24.35 -12.89
CA ILE A 510 0.19 23.03 -13.33
C ILE A 510 -0.63 22.40 -12.21
N SER A 511 -1.81 21.88 -12.57
CA SER A 511 -2.74 21.24 -11.66
C SER A 511 -2.52 19.73 -11.65
N PHE A 512 -2.12 19.15 -10.52
CA PHE A 512 -1.99 17.69 -10.37
C PHE A 512 -3.28 17.13 -9.79
N ARG A 513 -3.93 16.21 -10.51
CA ARG A 513 -5.23 15.65 -10.14
C ARG A 513 -5.22 14.14 -10.35
N ASP A 514 -6.13 13.43 -9.71
CA ASP A 514 -6.31 11.99 -9.89
C ASP A 514 -7.59 11.68 -10.66
N ILE A 515 -7.58 10.55 -11.35
CA ILE A 515 -8.70 10.08 -12.17
C ILE A 515 -9.98 9.83 -11.36
N TYR A 516 -9.88 9.38 -10.10
CA TYR A 516 -11.05 9.05 -9.28
C TYR A 516 -11.80 10.31 -8.86
N SER A 517 -11.07 11.31 -8.38
CA SER A 517 -11.63 12.62 -8.04
C SER A 517 -12.19 13.34 -9.26
N LEU A 518 -11.54 13.18 -10.43
CA LEU A 518 -12.03 13.73 -11.70
C LEU A 518 -13.33 13.04 -12.15
N ASP A 519 -13.37 11.71 -12.13
CA ASP A 519 -14.57 10.95 -12.50
C ASP A 519 -15.73 11.31 -11.58
N LYS A 520 -15.49 11.42 -10.26
CA LYS A 520 -16.51 11.85 -9.30
C LYS A 520 -17.01 13.26 -9.55
N LEU A 521 -16.12 14.19 -9.90
CA LEU A 521 -16.53 15.53 -10.33
C LEU A 521 -17.42 15.45 -11.57
N LEU A 522 -17.05 14.69 -12.59
CA LEU A 522 -17.76 14.65 -13.86
C LEU A 522 -19.02 13.75 -13.84
N ASP A 523 -19.21 12.95 -12.80
CA ASP A 523 -20.36 12.06 -12.70
C ASP A 523 -21.58 12.75 -12.06
N ASP A 524 -21.48 13.14 -10.79
CA ASP A 524 -22.58 13.78 -10.05
C ASP A 524 -22.16 15.06 -9.30
N GLY A 525 -20.87 15.35 -9.21
CA GLY A 525 -20.37 16.55 -8.54
C GLY A 525 -20.71 16.60 -7.04
N VAL A 526 -21.04 15.47 -6.40
CA VAL A 526 -21.52 15.46 -5.01
C VAL A 526 -20.63 14.59 -4.12
N LEU A 527 -20.03 15.23 -3.12
CA LEU A 527 -19.41 14.55 -1.99
C LEU A 527 -20.45 14.33 -0.88
N LYS A 528 -20.56 13.09 -0.39
CA LYS A 528 -21.45 12.74 0.72
C LYS A 528 -20.62 12.51 1.98
N GLU A 529 -20.88 13.33 2.99
CA GLU A 529 -20.33 13.19 4.34
C GLU A 529 -21.39 12.48 5.20
N TYR A 530 -21.05 11.31 5.74
CA TYR A 530 -21.94 10.54 6.61
C TYR A 530 -21.50 10.68 8.06
N THR A 531 -22.39 11.13 8.93
CA THR A 531 -22.19 11.09 10.38
C THR A 531 -23.10 10.03 10.99
N ARG A 532 -22.50 9.07 11.70
CA ARG A 532 -23.24 8.08 12.49
C ARG A 532 -23.46 8.65 13.89
N VAL A 533 -24.72 8.84 14.28
CA VAL A 533 -25.07 9.20 15.66
C VAL A 533 -25.05 7.91 16.50
N PRO A 534 -24.24 7.82 17.56
CA PRO A 534 -24.24 6.66 18.44
C PRO A 534 -25.64 6.42 19.01
N GLY A 535 -26.15 5.19 18.89
CA GLY A 535 -27.48 4.80 19.41
C GLY A 535 -28.67 5.06 18.48
N GLU A 536 -28.47 5.73 17.33
CA GLU A 536 -29.52 5.90 16.32
C GLU A 536 -29.20 5.13 15.03
N SER A 537 -30.23 4.58 14.38
CA SER A 537 -30.12 3.95 13.06
C SER A 537 -30.05 4.97 11.91
N LYS A 538 -30.31 6.25 12.19
CA LYS A 538 -30.30 7.33 11.18
C LYS A 538 -28.88 7.82 10.92
N LYS A 539 -28.47 7.77 9.65
CA LYS A 539 -27.28 8.46 9.14
C LYS A 539 -27.66 9.91 8.84
N LEU A 540 -26.90 10.86 9.38
CA LEU A 540 -26.97 12.23 8.90
C LEU A 540 -26.09 12.32 7.65
N GLU A 541 -26.72 12.51 6.50
CA GLU A 541 -26.05 12.75 5.22
C GLU A 541 -25.93 14.25 4.99
N LYS A 542 -24.70 14.74 4.87
CA LYS A 542 -24.41 16.10 4.42
C LYS A 542 -23.83 16.03 3.01
N LYS A 543 -24.55 16.64 2.06
CA LYS A 543 -24.11 16.76 0.67
C LYS A 543 -23.29 18.02 0.48
N ILE A 544 -22.10 17.86 -0.07
CA ILE A 544 -21.22 18.95 -0.47
C ILE A 544 -21.19 18.94 -2.00
N TYR A 545 -21.71 20.02 -2.57
CA TYR A 545 -21.84 20.18 -4.01
C TYR A 545 -20.59 20.85 -4.57
N MET A 546 -19.97 20.21 -5.56
CA MET A 546 -18.86 20.75 -6.34
C MET A 546 -19.34 21.65 -7.47
N TYR A 547 -20.52 21.36 -8.03
CA TYR A 547 -21.12 22.20 -9.06
C TYR A 547 -21.68 23.48 -8.46
N LYS A 548 -21.33 24.62 -9.07
CA LYS A 548 -21.78 25.94 -8.64
C LYS A 548 -23.30 26.06 -8.61
N ASN A 549 -24.00 25.49 -9.59
CA ASN A 549 -25.47 25.47 -9.67
C ASN A 549 -26.11 24.27 -8.94
N ARG A 550 -25.30 23.33 -8.44
CA ARG A 550 -25.70 22.08 -7.75
C ARG A 550 -26.47 21.05 -8.58
N THR A 551 -26.73 21.31 -9.87
CA THR A 551 -27.55 20.43 -10.71
C THR A 551 -26.74 19.84 -11.85
N ASP A 552 -25.99 20.69 -12.55
CA ASP A 552 -25.36 20.32 -13.83
C ASP A 552 -23.94 20.84 -13.87
N PHE A 553 -23.04 20.00 -14.38
CA PHE A 553 -21.66 20.36 -14.60
C PHE A 553 -21.54 21.51 -15.61
N ASN A 554 -20.69 22.48 -15.30
CA ASN A 554 -20.24 23.51 -16.24
C ASN A 554 -18.71 23.61 -16.24
N GLU A 555 -18.14 24.18 -17.31
CA GLU A 555 -16.70 24.37 -17.43
C GLU A 555 -16.09 25.14 -16.23
N ILE A 556 -16.84 26.08 -15.65
CA ILE A 556 -16.41 26.83 -14.45
C ILE A 556 -16.18 25.92 -13.23
N ASP A 557 -16.89 24.80 -13.14
CA ASP A 557 -16.71 23.81 -12.07
C ASP A 557 -15.42 23.03 -12.26
N PHE A 558 -15.05 22.74 -13.52
CA PHE A 558 -13.74 22.18 -13.84
C PHE A 558 -12.61 23.17 -13.53
N LEU A 559 -12.77 24.44 -13.86
CA LEU A 559 -11.82 25.48 -13.48
C LEU A 559 -11.68 25.60 -11.95
N ASN A 560 -12.78 25.52 -11.19
CA ASN A 560 -12.70 25.45 -9.73
C ASN A 560 -11.91 24.24 -9.27
N TYR A 561 -12.20 23.06 -9.82
CA TYR A 561 -11.51 21.82 -9.50
C TYR A 561 -10.00 21.88 -9.76
N LEU A 562 -9.58 22.52 -10.85
CA LEU A 562 -8.17 22.73 -11.21
C LEU A 562 -7.49 23.84 -10.40
N SER A 563 -8.24 24.73 -9.76
CA SER A 563 -7.67 25.84 -8.98
C SER A 563 -7.01 25.40 -7.66
N GLU A 564 -6.14 26.26 -7.12
CA GLU A 564 -5.56 26.11 -5.77
C GLU A 564 -6.61 26.10 -4.65
N LYS A 565 -7.77 26.74 -4.89
CA LYS A 565 -8.90 26.85 -3.96
C LYS A 565 -10.05 25.95 -4.37
N SER A 566 -9.71 24.77 -4.90
CA SER A 566 -10.69 23.77 -5.29
C SER A 566 -11.53 23.35 -4.09
N ILE A 567 -12.84 23.50 -4.21
CA ILE A 567 -13.81 23.15 -3.15
C ILE A 567 -13.61 21.69 -2.73
N TYR A 568 -13.36 20.82 -3.71
CA TYR A 568 -13.15 19.40 -3.50
C TYR A 568 -11.94 19.12 -2.58
N PHE A 569 -10.79 19.74 -2.86
CA PHE A 569 -9.58 19.50 -2.07
C PHE A 569 -9.58 20.27 -0.75
N GLU A 570 -10.18 21.46 -0.67
CA GLU A 570 -10.30 22.20 0.60
C GLU A 570 -11.09 21.41 1.64
N VAL A 571 -12.22 20.80 1.24
CA VAL A 571 -13.05 19.96 2.12
C VAL A 571 -12.25 18.77 2.65
N LEU A 572 -11.57 18.04 1.76
CA LEU A 572 -10.81 16.85 2.14
C LEU A 572 -9.58 17.19 2.99
N ASN A 573 -8.92 18.31 2.72
CA ASN A 573 -7.77 18.77 3.49
C ASN A 573 -8.17 19.19 4.91
N GLY A 574 -9.39 19.72 5.10
CA GLY A 574 -9.91 20.08 6.42
C GLY A 574 -10.12 18.88 7.37
N LEU A 575 -10.16 17.65 6.85
CA LEU A 575 -10.40 16.44 7.65
C LEU A 575 -9.12 15.85 8.28
N ALA A 576 -7.94 16.26 7.81
CA ALA A 576 -6.68 15.70 8.25
C ALA A 576 -5.90 16.64 9.17
N LYS A 577 -5.33 16.08 10.23
CA LYS A 577 -4.44 16.77 11.14
C LYS A 577 -2.99 16.36 10.90
N LYS A 578 -2.10 17.35 10.96
CA LYS A 578 -0.66 17.11 10.97
C LYS A 578 -0.27 16.51 12.33
N ILE A 579 0.41 15.37 12.28
CA ILE A 579 0.98 14.69 13.44
C ILE A 579 2.49 14.49 13.23
N TYR A 580 3.19 14.06 14.27
CA TYR A 580 4.63 13.80 14.21
C TYR A 580 4.94 12.39 14.67
N ASN A 581 5.72 11.66 13.88
CA ASN A 581 6.39 10.45 14.32
C ASN A 581 7.80 10.83 14.79
N GLU A 582 8.12 10.48 16.03
CA GLU A 582 9.38 10.83 16.65
C GLU A 582 10.13 9.60 17.17
N ALA A 583 11.45 9.60 16.99
CA ALA A 583 12.36 8.67 17.64
C ALA A 583 13.51 9.44 18.29
N LYS A 584 13.91 9.03 19.50
CA LYS A 584 15.06 9.61 20.19
C LYS A 584 16.31 8.81 19.85
N TYR A 585 17.39 9.49 19.50
CA TYR A 585 18.71 8.89 19.36
C TYR A 585 19.77 9.80 19.96
N LYS A 586 20.38 9.37 21.07
CA LYS A 586 21.31 10.18 21.88
C LYS A 586 20.66 11.53 22.24
N GLN A 587 21.30 12.65 21.88
CA GLN A 587 20.78 14.00 22.10
C GLN A 587 19.72 14.43 21.06
N TYR A 588 19.52 13.67 19.98
CA TYR A 588 18.66 14.07 18.87
C TYR A 588 17.25 13.51 18.97
N ILE A 589 16.30 14.27 18.41
CA ILE A 589 14.93 13.83 18.14
C ILE A 589 14.79 13.77 16.61
N LEU A 590 14.67 12.57 16.06
CA LEU A 590 14.33 12.36 14.65
C LEU A 590 12.83 12.54 14.51
N ARG A 591 12.39 13.52 13.71
CA ARG A 591 10.99 13.89 13.54
C ARG A 591 10.59 13.83 12.08
N GLU A 592 9.60 13.00 11.79
CA GLU A 592 8.91 12.96 10.51
C GLU A 592 7.50 13.53 10.70
N SER A 593 7.10 14.50 9.87
CA SER A 593 5.70 14.91 9.83
C SER A 593 4.86 13.94 9.02
N MET A 594 3.69 13.61 9.56
CA MET A 594 2.67 12.78 8.93
C MET A 594 1.33 13.52 8.97
N TYR A 595 0.35 13.05 8.21
CA TYR A 595 -1.05 13.46 8.39
C TYR A 595 -1.88 12.23 8.75
N ALA A 596 -2.88 12.42 9.60
CA ALA A 596 -3.89 11.42 9.91
C ALA A 596 -5.27 12.10 9.90
N PHE A 597 -6.33 11.35 9.59
CA PHE A 597 -7.68 11.89 9.78
C PHE A 597 -7.97 12.07 11.26
N ASP A 598 -8.70 13.14 11.56
CA ASP A 598 -9.41 13.28 12.81
C ASP A 598 -10.61 12.33 12.75
N LEU A 599 -10.37 11.02 12.87
CA LEU A 599 -11.46 10.09 13.11
C LEU A 599 -12.05 10.51 14.44
N ILE A 600 -13.26 11.09 14.35
CA ILE A 600 -14.17 11.47 15.43
C ILE A 600 -13.78 10.67 16.66
N GLU A 601 -13.14 11.33 17.64
CA GLU A 601 -12.97 10.75 18.97
C GLU A 601 -14.30 10.10 19.33
N PRO A 602 -14.35 8.85 19.80
CA PRO A 602 -15.54 8.39 20.48
C PRO A 602 -15.71 9.36 21.65
N ARG A 603 -16.58 10.37 21.48
CA ARG A 603 -16.92 11.28 22.56
C ARG A 603 -17.48 10.37 23.65
N ASN A 604 -16.72 10.30 24.74
CA ASN A 604 -16.96 9.46 25.91
C ASN A 604 -18.41 9.53 26.37
#